data_AF-L9WG94-F1
#
_entry.id   AF-L9WG94-F1
#
_cell.length_a   1.000
_cell.length_b   1.000
_cell.length_c   1.000
_cell.angle_alpha   90.00
_cell.angle_beta   90.00
_cell.angle_gamma   90.00
#
_symmetry.space_group_name_H-M   'P 1'
#
loop_
_entity.id
_entity.type
_entity.pdbx_description
1 polymer ?
#
loop_
_entity_poly.entity_id
_entity_poly.type
_entity_poly.pdbx_seq_one_letter_code
_entity_poly.pdbx_strand_id
1 'polypeptide(L)'
;MSATLFDYENVEPLRVREIHPIQAAGRLIGWAGPSNRDQNVVVSHRHRHSYDGGKQDYFRLCGGYTYDDIALEVMKALGADRIAVLEVDNDRVLEFDLTQFFNTTLTSETVESLHARDNGEVNNCVPVSEALHTWDLEECHIERATNKPLR
;
A
#
# COMPACT_ATOMS: atom_id res chain seq x y z
N MET A 1 32.08 -4.56 -6.82
CA MET A 1 31.70 -4.83 -5.42
C MET A 1 30.74 -6.00 -5.44
N SER A 2 31.08 -7.09 -4.76
CA SER A 2 30.26 -8.31 -4.70
C SER A 2 29.32 -8.17 -3.51
N ALA A 3 28.04 -7.86 -3.75
CA ALA A 3 27.02 -7.96 -2.72
C ALA A 3 26.89 -9.44 -2.34
N THR A 4 27.02 -9.75 -1.06
CA THR A 4 26.85 -11.12 -0.56
C THR A 4 25.41 -11.31 -0.10
N LEU A 5 24.90 -12.54 -0.04
CA LEU A 5 23.52 -12.85 0.41
C LEU A 5 23.16 -12.22 1.77
N PHE A 6 24.16 -11.88 2.58
CA PHE A 6 24.02 -11.25 3.90
C PHE A 6 23.49 -9.80 3.85
N ASP A 7 23.59 -9.11 2.71
CA ASP A 7 23.17 -7.71 2.59
C ASP A 7 21.64 -7.54 2.43
N TYR A 8 20.89 -8.63 2.18
CA TYR A 8 19.44 -8.59 1.97
C TYR A 8 18.59 -8.77 3.24
N GLU A 9 19.17 -9.23 4.35
CA GLU A 9 18.38 -9.57 5.55
C GLU A 9 18.18 -8.40 6.53
N ASN A 10 18.89 -7.28 6.38
CA ASN A 10 18.80 -6.14 7.31
C ASN A 10 18.46 -4.83 6.59
N VAL A 11 17.30 -4.78 5.93
CA VAL A 11 16.75 -3.50 5.48
C VAL A 11 16.21 -2.75 6.70
N GLU A 12 16.68 -1.51 6.89
CA GLU A 12 16.25 -0.66 8.01
C GLU A 12 14.72 -0.51 7.98
N PRO A 13 14.06 -0.64 9.16
CA PRO A 13 12.64 -0.35 9.30
C PRO A 13 12.25 0.99 8.69
N LEU A 14 11.02 1.05 8.16
CA LEU A 14 10.55 2.22 7.43
C LEU A 14 10.50 3.45 8.33
N ARG A 15 11.09 4.55 7.85
CA ARG A 15 10.91 5.89 8.40
C ARG A 15 10.33 6.77 7.32
N VAL A 16 9.16 7.34 7.56
CA VAL A 16 8.43 8.12 6.55
C VAL A 16 7.61 9.20 7.23
N ARG A 17 7.50 10.35 6.56
CA ARG A 17 6.60 11.44 6.97
C ARG A 17 5.50 11.59 5.95
N GLU A 18 4.26 11.50 6.40
CA GLU A 18 3.09 11.70 5.56
C GLU A 18 2.89 13.19 5.26
N ILE A 19 2.96 13.58 3.99
CA ILE A 19 2.84 15.00 3.57
C ILE A 19 1.68 15.20 2.60
N HIS A 20 1.69 14.48 1.49
CA HIS A 20 0.76 14.68 0.38
C HIS A 20 -0.39 13.66 0.46
N PRO A 21 -1.63 14.08 0.76
CA PRO A 21 -2.76 13.15 0.75
C PRO A 21 -3.00 12.65 -0.67
N ILE A 22 -3.23 11.35 -0.80
CA ILE A 22 -3.51 10.70 -2.06
C ILE A 22 -5.02 10.44 -2.11
N GLN A 23 -5.69 11.09 -3.06
CA GLN A 23 -7.13 10.93 -3.26
C GLN A 23 -7.40 10.26 -4.61
N ALA A 24 -8.22 9.21 -4.59
CA ALA A 24 -8.70 8.51 -5.79
C ALA A 24 -10.20 8.27 -5.65
N ALA A 25 -10.96 8.52 -6.71
CA ALA A 25 -12.42 8.38 -6.73
C ALA A 25 -13.15 9.05 -5.54
N GLY A 26 -12.65 10.22 -5.11
CA GLY A 26 -13.21 10.97 -3.97
C GLY A 26 -12.93 10.37 -2.58
N ARG A 27 -12.02 9.40 -2.49
CA ARG A 27 -11.62 8.75 -1.24
C ARG A 27 -10.14 8.99 -0.96
N LEU A 28 -9.80 9.19 0.30
CA LEU A 28 -8.43 9.17 0.77
C LEU A 28 -7.92 7.73 0.79
N ILE A 29 -6.86 7.46 0.05
CA ILE A 29 -6.27 6.12 -0.07
C ILE A 29 -4.92 5.97 0.64
N GLY A 30 -4.31 7.08 1.04
CA GLY A 30 -3.04 7.12 1.76
C GLY A 30 -2.38 8.50 1.68
N TRP A 31 -1.10 8.54 2.02
CA TRP A 31 -0.26 9.73 1.95
C TRP A 31 1.07 9.40 1.32
N ALA A 32 1.62 10.29 0.49
CA ALA A 32 3.00 10.20 0.01
C ALA A 32 3.89 11.16 0.81
N GLY A 33 5.14 10.77 1.02
CA GLY A 33 6.14 11.70 1.52
C GLY A 33 7.54 11.11 1.65
N PRO A 34 8.50 11.95 2.06
CA PRO A 34 9.90 11.57 2.12
C PRO A 34 10.11 10.46 3.15
N SER A 35 11.06 9.59 2.86
CA SER A 35 11.34 8.41 3.66
C SER A 35 12.85 8.14 3.78
N ASN A 36 13.22 7.09 4.51
CA ASN A 36 14.57 6.49 4.45
C ASN A 36 14.76 5.56 3.24
N ARG A 37 13.88 5.64 2.24
CA ARG A 37 14.15 5.21 0.86
C ARG A 37 14.59 6.46 0.09
N ASP A 38 15.42 6.30 -0.94
CA ASP A 38 15.89 7.42 -1.78
C ASP A 38 14.76 8.19 -2.53
N GLN A 39 13.50 7.79 -2.32
CA GLN A 39 12.30 8.31 -2.95
C GLN A 39 11.16 8.48 -1.92
N ASN A 40 10.05 9.07 -2.38
CA ASN A 40 8.85 9.11 -1.56
C ASN A 40 8.27 7.71 -1.37
N VAL A 41 7.72 7.45 -0.20
CA VAL A 41 6.95 6.23 0.08
C VAL A 41 5.49 6.62 0.27
N VAL A 42 4.60 5.81 -0.29
CA VAL A 42 3.17 5.90 -0.02
C VAL A 42 2.87 5.12 1.25
N VAL A 43 2.20 5.74 2.21
CA VAL A 43 1.66 5.07 3.40
C VAL A 43 0.16 4.94 3.27
N SER A 44 -0.34 3.71 3.29
CA SER A 44 -1.75 3.37 3.09
C SER A 44 -2.25 2.63 4.32
N HIS A 45 -3.21 3.23 5.03
CA HIS A 45 -3.72 2.68 6.29
C HIS A 45 -4.91 1.78 6.00
N ARG A 46 -4.73 0.47 6.14
CA ARG A 46 -5.69 -0.54 5.69
C ARG A 46 -6.05 -1.51 6.80
N HIS A 47 -7.27 -2.03 6.76
CA HIS A 47 -7.71 -3.09 7.66
C HIS A 47 -7.66 -4.44 6.96
N ARG A 48 -6.98 -5.39 7.60
CA ARG A 48 -6.97 -6.79 7.16
C ARG A 48 -8.31 -7.46 7.47
N HIS A 49 -8.90 -7.16 8.61
CA HIS A 49 -10.17 -7.67 9.10
C HIS A 49 -11.29 -6.66 8.81
N SER A 50 -12.53 -7.13 8.92
CA SER A 50 -13.69 -6.26 8.70
C SER A 50 -13.84 -5.26 9.85
N TYR A 51 -14.14 -4.01 9.52
CA TYR A 51 -14.42 -2.93 10.46
C TYR A 51 -15.83 -2.36 10.23
N ASP A 52 -16.19 -1.29 10.95
CA ASP A 52 -17.53 -0.67 10.98
C ASP A 52 -18.29 -0.74 9.64
N GLY A 53 -19.43 -1.42 9.69
CA GLY A 53 -20.29 -1.65 8.51
C GLY A 53 -19.84 -2.81 7.61
N GLY A 54 -18.96 -3.70 8.09
CA GLY A 54 -18.50 -4.88 7.36
C GLY A 54 -17.50 -4.57 6.25
N LYS A 55 -16.97 -3.34 6.19
CA LYS A 55 -15.98 -2.92 5.21
C LYS A 55 -14.63 -3.59 5.50
N GLN A 56 -13.86 -3.83 4.45
CA GLN A 56 -12.52 -4.42 4.53
C GLN A 56 -11.70 -3.95 3.33
N ASP A 57 -10.43 -3.65 3.55
CA ASP A 57 -9.50 -3.23 2.51
C ASP A 57 -8.74 -4.40 1.88
N TYR A 58 -8.48 -5.43 2.68
CA TYR A 58 -7.76 -6.63 2.26
C TYR A 58 -8.62 -7.56 1.40
N PHE A 59 -8.09 -7.91 0.23
CA PHE A 59 -8.76 -8.78 -0.74
C PHE A 59 -8.46 -10.25 -0.46
N ARG A 60 -9.35 -10.90 0.30
CA ARG A 60 -9.16 -12.26 0.82
C ARG A 60 -8.89 -13.32 -0.24
N LEU A 61 -9.51 -13.20 -1.42
CA LEU A 61 -9.38 -14.20 -2.49
C LEU A 61 -7.95 -14.29 -3.05
N CYS A 62 -7.23 -13.16 -3.09
CA CYS A 62 -5.85 -13.10 -3.55
C CYS A 62 -4.85 -13.01 -2.39
N GLY A 63 -5.33 -12.98 -1.15
CA GLY A 63 -4.48 -12.86 0.03
C GLY A 63 -3.66 -11.56 0.06
N GLY A 64 -4.18 -10.47 -0.52
CA GLY A 64 -3.40 -9.27 -0.82
C GLY A 64 -4.15 -7.95 -0.66
N TYR A 65 -3.44 -6.87 -0.97
CA TYR A 65 -4.01 -5.52 -1.01
C TYR A 65 -4.25 -5.10 -2.46
N THR A 66 -5.30 -4.31 -2.66
CA THR A 66 -5.72 -3.87 -3.99
C THR A 66 -5.70 -2.36 -4.13
N TYR A 67 -5.28 -1.89 -5.31
CA TYR A 67 -5.42 -0.50 -5.73
C TYR A 67 -5.94 -0.45 -7.17
N ASP A 68 -6.75 0.55 -7.48
CA ASP A 68 -7.14 0.85 -8.87
C ASP A 68 -5.99 1.57 -9.61
N ASP A 69 -6.06 1.61 -10.94
CA ASP A 69 -5.03 2.24 -11.78
C ASP A 69 -4.88 3.73 -11.48
N ILE A 70 -5.97 4.43 -11.19
CA ILE A 70 -5.96 5.88 -10.92
C ILE A 70 -5.15 6.15 -9.65
N ALA A 71 -5.37 5.36 -8.60
CA ALA A 71 -4.62 5.42 -7.36
C ALA A 71 -3.12 5.22 -7.61
N LEU A 72 -2.74 4.19 -8.36
CA LEU A 72 -1.34 3.88 -8.65
C LEU A 72 -0.66 4.97 -9.48
N GLU A 73 -1.35 5.53 -10.48
CA GLU A 73 -0.81 6.63 -11.29
C GLU A 73 -0.62 7.92 -10.46
N VAL A 74 -1.53 8.23 -9.54
CA VAL A 74 -1.36 9.37 -8.62
C VAL A 74 -0.16 9.13 -7.69
N MET A 75 -0.01 7.92 -7.14
CA MET A 75 1.15 7.56 -6.32
C MET A 75 2.47 7.74 -7.07
N LYS A 76 2.54 7.23 -8.31
CA LYS A 76 3.70 7.35 -9.19
C LYS A 76 4.00 8.81 -9.54
N ALA A 77 2.98 9.62 -9.82
CA ALA A 77 3.13 11.04 -10.10
C ALA A 77 3.69 11.85 -8.91
N LEU A 78 3.48 11.35 -7.68
CA LEU A 78 4.08 11.89 -6.46
C LEU A 78 5.52 11.43 -6.23
N GLY A 79 6.13 10.73 -7.19
CA GLY A 79 7.51 10.28 -7.13
C GLY A 79 7.73 9.14 -6.14
N ALA A 80 6.71 8.31 -5.93
CA ALA A 80 6.84 7.09 -5.14
C ALA A 80 7.06 5.86 -6.01
N ASP A 81 7.95 4.98 -5.57
CA ASP A 81 8.22 3.64 -6.12
C ASP A 81 7.91 2.52 -5.12
N ARG A 82 7.50 2.90 -3.91
CA ARG A 82 7.20 2.00 -2.80
C ARG A 82 5.85 2.35 -2.17
N ILE A 83 5.11 1.30 -1.81
CA ILE A 83 3.87 1.39 -1.06
C ILE A 83 4.04 0.63 0.26
N ALA A 84 3.96 1.34 1.37
CA ALA A 84 3.86 0.81 2.71
C ALA A 84 2.39 0.70 3.12
N VAL A 85 1.90 -0.53 3.26
CA VAL A 85 0.58 -0.80 3.85
C VAL A 85 0.75 -0.93 5.35
N LEU A 86 0.18 0.03 6.08
CA LEU A 86 0.02 -0.04 7.53
C LEU A 86 -1.28 -0.80 7.83
N GLU A 87 -1.15 -2.04 8.32
CA GLU A 87 -2.27 -2.82 8.84
C GLU A 87 -2.65 -2.31 10.23
N VAL A 88 -3.63 -1.40 10.28
CA VAL A 88 -4.01 -0.71 11.51
C VAL A 88 -4.64 -1.62 12.57
N ASP A 89 -5.03 -2.83 12.18
CA ASP A 89 -5.69 -3.84 13.01
C ASP A 89 -4.78 -5.05 13.33
N ASN A 90 -3.53 -5.02 12.87
CA ASN A 90 -2.58 -6.11 13.05
C ASN A 90 -1.15 -5.61 13.38
N ASP A 91 -1.02 -4.32 13.71
CA ASP A 91 0.24 -3.64 14.08
C ASP A 91 1.43 -4.00 13.18
N ARG A 92 1.18 -4.09 11.87
CA ARG A 92 2.15 -4.58 10.88
C ARG A 92 2.30 -3.61 9.73
N VAL A 93 3.52 -3.43 9.26
CA VAL A 93 3.84 -2.64 8.06
C VAL A 93 4.38 -3.56 6.99
N LEU A 94 3.79 -3.50 5.80
CA LEU A 94 4.18 -4.27 4.62
C LEU A 94 4.65 -3.32 3.52
N GLU A 95 5.89 -3.44 3.08
CA GLU A 95 6.42 -2.65 1.97
C GLU A 95 6.37 -3.44 0.67
N PHE A 96 5.86 -2.80 -0.37
CA PHE A 96 5.74 -3.35 -1.71
C PHE A 96 6.39 -2.42 -2.73
N ASP A 97 6.85 -2.99 -3.84
CA ASP A 97 7.19 -2.23 -5.03
C ASP A 97 5.90 -1.77 -5.72
N LEU A 98 5.82 -0.48 -6.06
CA LEU A 98 4.65 0.06 -6.75
C LEU A 98 4.42 -0.62 -8.13
N THR A 99 5.48 -1.07 -8.79
CA THR A 99 5.40 -1.81 -10.06
C THR A 99 4.85 -3.22 -9.91
N GLN A 100 4.93 -3.85 -8.74
CA GLN A 100 4.28 -5.15 -8.50
C GLN A 100 2.78 -5.04 -8.72
N PHE A 101 2.16 -3.92 -8.31
CA PHE A 101 0.73 -3.71 -8.52
C PHE A 101 0.38 -3.59 -10.00
N PHE A 102 1.08 -2.74 -10.77
CA PHE A 102 0.82 -2.64 -12.22
C PHE A 102 0.97 -3.97 -12.98
N ASN A 103 1.75 -4.93 -12.45
CA ASN A 103 1.95 -6.23 -13.06
C ASN A 103 0.96 -7.31 -12.57
N THR A 104 0.09 -6.98 -11.62
CA THR A 104 -0.85 -7.92 -10.97
C THR A 104 -2.30 -7.49 -11.14
N THR A 105 -2.65 -7.17 -12.39
CA THR A 105 -4.02 -6.84 -12.77
C THR A 105 -4.97 -8.02 -12.56
N LEU A 106 -5.96 -7.81 -11.71
CA LEU A 106 -7.13 -8.66 -11.55
C LEU A 106 -8.27 -8.14 -12.41
N THR A 107 -8.87 -9.05 -13.16
CA THR A 107 -10.08 -8.81 -13.94
C THR A 107 -11.19 -9.69 -13.39
N SER A 108 -12.41 -9.39 -13.79
CA SER A 108 -13.56 -10.23 -13.47
C SER A 108 -13.40 -11.66 -14.01
N GLU A 109 -12.66 -11.83 -15.11
CA GLU A 109 -12.28 -13.15 -15.65
C GLU A 109 -11.32 -13.93 -14.74
N THR A 110 -10.45 -13.26 -13.98
CA THR A 110 -9.48 -13.91 -13.09
C THR A 110 -10.01 -14.11 -11.68
N VAL A 111 -10.93 -13.27 -11.21
CA VAL A 111 -11.57 -13.41 -9.89
C VAL A 111 -13.07 -13.14 -10.00
N GLU A 112 -13.86 -14.22 -9.97
CA GLU A 112 -15.29 -14.19 -10.23
C GLU A 112 -16.06 -13.22 -9.31
N SER A 113 -15.61 -13.01 -8.08
CA SER A 113 -16.24 -12.04 -7.16
C SER A 113 -16.13 -10.57 -7.62
N LEU A 114 -15.19 -10.26 -8.52
CA LEU A 114 -15.09 -8.93 -9.12
C LEU A 114 -16.24 -8.68 -10.11
N HIS A 115 -16.89 -9.72 -10.68
CA HIS A 115 -18.14 -9.57 -11.44
C HIS A 115 -19.29 -8.98 -10.60
N ALA A 116 -19.29 -9.17 -9.28
CA ALA A 116 -20.32 -8.60 -8.42
C ALA A 116 -20.12 -7.09 -8.17
N ARG A 117 -18.94 -6.55 -8.49
CA ARG A 117 -18.59 -5.13 -8.40
C ARG A 117 -18.56 -4.44 -9.77
N ASP A 118 -19.02 -5.13 -10.82
CA ASP A 118 -18.79 -4.81 -12.22
C ASP A 118 -19.37 -3.45 -12.65
N ASN A 119 -18.53 -2.42 -12.46
CA ASN A 119 -18.54 -1.17 -13.20
C ASN A 119 -17.32 -1.10 -14.17
N GLY A 120 -16.69 -2.24 -14.49
CA GLY A 120 -15.43 -2.25 -15.26
C GLY A 120 -14.19 -1.78 -14.50
N GLU A 121 -14.19 -1.84 -13.16
CA GLU A 121 -13.06 -1.43 -12.33
C GLU A 121 -11.94 -2.48 -12.34
N VAL A 122 -10.86 -2.17 -13.05
CA VAL A 122 -9.58 -2.89 -13.00
C VAL A 122 -8.98 -2.71 -11.60
N ASN A 123 -8.66 -3.81 -10.93
CA ASN A 123 -8.00 -3.79 -9.63
C ASN A 123 -6.66 -4.49 -9.73
N ASN A 124 -5.62 -3.88 -9.21
CA ASN A 124 -4.28 -4.46 -9.15
C ASN A 124 -4.01 -4.99 -7.75
N CYS A 125 -3.63 -6.26 -7.64
CA CYS A 125 -3.54 -6.94 -6.34
C CYS A 125 -2.22 -7.65 -6.13
N VAL A 126 -1.48 -7.22 -5.11
CA VAL A 126 -0.26 -7.91 -4.69
C VAL A 126 -0.53 -8.72 -3.43
N PRO A 127 -0.28 -10.04 -3.43
CA PRO A 127 -0.36 -10.89 -2.23
C PRO A 127 0.60 -10.43 -1.14
N VAL A 128 0.22 -10.62 0.13
CA VAL A 128 1.11 -10.27 1.27
C VAL A 128 2.42 -11.05 1.24
N SER A 129 2.42 -12.26 0.68
CA SER A 129 3.63 -13.07 0.50
C SER A 129 4.65 -12.47 -0.47
N GLU A 130 4.25 -11.49 -1.27
CA GLU A 130 5.11 -10.77 -2.21
C GLU A 130 5.58 -9.41 -1.66
N ALA A 131 5.27 -9.09 -0.39
CA ALA A 131 5.85 -7.93 0.27
C ALA A 131 7.38 -8.02 0.24
N LEU A 132 8.04 -6.93 -0.15
CA LEU A 132 9.50 -6.81 -0.13
C LEU A 132 10.01 -6.96 1.31
N HIS A 133 9.32 -6.30 2.24
CA HIS A 133 9.66 -6.29 3.64
C HIS A 133 8.41 -6.27 4.52
N THR A 134 8.56 -6.81 5.72
CA THR A 134 7.53 -6.81 6.76
C THR A 134 8.19 -6.43 8.06
N TRP A 135 7.58 -5.50 8.79
CA TRP A 135 8.00 -5.10 10.13
C TRP A 135 6.82 -5.03 11.08
N ASP A 136 7.10 -5.13 12.36
CA ASP A 136 6.16 -4.68 13.38
C ASP A 136 6.08 -3.16 13.37
N LEU A 137 4.91 -2.61 13.65
CA LEU A 137 4.67 -1.16 13.64
C LEU A 137 5.62 -0.42 14.61
N GLU A 138 5.98 -1.05 15.72
CA GLU A 138 6.87 -0.47 16.73
C GLU A 138 8.32 -0.26 16.24
N GLU A 139 8.74 -1.02 15.23
CA GLU A 139 10.05 -0.87 14.61
C GLU A 139 10.08 0.31 13.63
N CYS A 140 8.92 0.68 13.09
CA CYS A 140 8.77 1.72 12.08
C CYS A 140 8.56 3.11 12.70
N HIS A 141 8.93 4.15 11.96
CA HIS A 141 8.63 5.54 12.32
C HIS A 141 7.77 6.21 11.24
N ILE A 142 6.46 6.24 11.45
CA ILE A 142 5.50 6.89 10.55
C ILE A 142 5.03 8.19 11.20
N GLU A 143 5.61 9.32 10.78
CA GLU A 143 5.17 10.65 11.21
C GLU A 143 3.88 11.00 10.46
N ARG A 144 2.74 10.78 11.14
CA ARG A 144 1.40 10.94 10.54
C ARG A 144 1.11 12.38 10.16
N ALA A 145 0.40 12.56 9.06
CA ALA A 145 -0.05 13.88 8.64
C ALA A 145 -0.97 14.44 9.73
N THR A 146 -0.63 15.61 10.27
CA THR A 146 -1.55 16.29 11.19
C THR A 146 -2.76 16.74 10.38
N ASN A 147 -3.91 16.11 10.62
CA ASN A 147 -5.21 16.59 10.14
C ASN A 147 -5.50 17.96 10.78
N LYS A 148 -4.87 19.04 10.28
CA LYS A 148 -5.47 20.35 10.40
C LYS A 148 -6.61 20.36 9.39
N PRO A 149 -7.88 20.42 9.82
CA PRO A 149 -8.96 20.64 8.88
C PRO A 149 -8.63 21.93 8.13
N LEU A 150 -8.60 21.85 6.81
CA LEU A 150 -8.57 23.02 5.95
C LEU A 150 -9.75 23.90 6.37
N ARG A 151 -9.44 25.06 6.96
CA ARG A 151 -10.43 26.09 7.29
C ARG A 151 -10.78 26.89 6.05
#